data_AF-A0A966S7S7-F1
#
_entry.id   AF-A0A966S7S7-F1
#
_cell.length_a   1.000
_cell.length_b   1.000
_cell.length_c   1.000
_cell.angle_alpha   90.00
_cell.angle_beta   90.00
_cell.angle_gamma   90.00
#
_symmetry.space_group_name_H-M   'P 1'
#
loop_
_entity.id
_entity.type
_entity.pdbx_description
1 polymer ?
#
loop_
_entity_poly.entity_id
_entity_poly.type
_entity_poly.pdbx_seq_one_letter_code
_entity_poly.pdbx_strand_id
1 'polypeptide(L)' 'GYSENHRFQSPNYLTDPSLLQKPDNRITLEWQPTLLLNNVNPSIPIRFFNNDRTKRFRLIVQGITANGKLIYKEEIIQ' A
#
# COMPACT_ATOMS: atom_id res chain seq x y z
N GLY A 1 10.92 -23.30 7.89
CA GLY A 1 10.03 -22.98 6.76
C GLY A 1 10.52 -21.71 6.13
N TYR A 2 10.67 -21.69 4.81
CA TYR A 2 11.04 -20.51 4.04
C TYR A 2 9.87 -20.21 3.11
N SER A 3 9.13 -19.12 3.36
CA SER A 3 8.14 -18.62 2.41
C SER A 3 8.85 -17.64 1.49
N GLU A 4 8.78 -17.87 0.18
CA GLU A 4 9.27 -16.90 -0.79
C GLU A 4 8.56 -15.56 -0.59
N ASN A 5 9.33 -14.48 -0.56
CA ASN A 5 8.80 -13.12 -0.45
C ASN A 5 8.09 -12.76 -1.77
N HIS A 6 6.81 -13.10 -1.89
CA HIS A 6 6.00 -12.67 -3.01
C HIS A 6 5.72 -11.17 -2.88
N ARG A 7 6.24 -10.38 -3.82
CA ARG A 7 5.96 -8.95 -3.89
C ARG A 7 4.48 -8.75 -4.19
N PHE A 8 3.89 -7.73 -3.58
CA PHE A 8 2.54 -7.31 -3.92
C PHE A 8 2.49 -6.90 -5.39
N GLN A 9 1.52 -7.44 -6.12
CA GLN A 9 1.34 -7.12 -7.54
C GLN A 9 0.18 -6.14 -7.68
N SER A 10 0.47 -4.95 -8.18
CA SER A 10 -0.52 -3.94 -8.57
C SER A 10 -0.67 -3.89 -10.09
N PRO A 11 -1.90 -3.78 -10.63
CA PRO A 11 -2.12 -3.57 -12.05
C PRO A 11 -1.52 -2.24 -12.50
N ASN A 12 -0.99 -2.20 -13.73
CA ASN A 12 -0.57 -0.96 -14.38
C ASN A 12 -1.44 -0.71 -15.60
N TYR A 13 -2.51 0.04 -15.39
CA TYR A 13 -3.49 0.38 -16.43
C TYR A 13 -2.93 1.23 -17.57
N LEU A 14 -1.81 1.93 -17.34
CA LEU A 14 -1.17 2.75 -18.36
C LEU A 14 -0.41 1.90 -19.38
N THR A 15 0.16 0.78 -18.95
CA THR A 15 0.95 -0.10 -19.81
C THR A 15 0.15 -1.28 -20.36
N ASP A 16 -0.92 -1.69 -19.67
CA ASP A 16 -1.78 -2.78 -20.10
C ASP A 16 -3.27 -2.36 -20.11
N PRO A 17 -3.75 -1.79 -21.23
CA PRO A 17 -5.16 -1.41 -21.39
C PRO A 17 -6.13 -2.59 -21.34
N SER A 18 -5.67 -3.84 -21.52
CA SER A 18 -6.56 -5.01 -21.46
C SER A 18 -7.13 -5.21 -20.05
N LEU A 19 -6.44 -4.72 -19.03
CA LEU A 19 -6.89 -4.75 -17.63
C LEU A 19 -8.16 -3.93 -17.41
N LEU A 20 -8.44 -2.92 -18.25
CA LEU A 20 -9.66 -2.11 -18.20
C LEU A 20 -10.90 -2.88 -18.67
N GLN A 21 -10.74 -4.02 -19.34
CA GLN A 21 -11.86 -4.85 -19.80
C GLN A 21 -12.48 -5.67 -18.66
N LYS A 22 -11.81 -5.74 -17.50
CA LYS A 22 -12.26 -6.50 -16.34
C LYS A 22 -12.45 -5.55 -15.15
N PRO A 23 -13.52 -5.75 -14.35
CA PRO A 23 -13.73 -4.92 -13.18
C PRO A 23 -12.64 -5.17 -12.13
N ASP A 24 -12.04 -4.08 -11.62
CA ASP A 24 -11.10 -4.12 -10.52
C ASP A 24 -11.82 -4.22 -9.18
N ASN A 25 -11.72 -5.40 -8.57
CA ASN A 25 -12.31 -5.72 -7.27
C ASN A 25 -11.28 -5.85 -6.15
N ARG A 26 -10.05 -5.30 -6.31
CA ARG A 26 -9.03 -5.35 -5.26
C ARG A 26 -9.54 -4.70 -3.97
N ILE A 27 -9.20 -5.30 -2.82
CA ILE A 27 -9.44 -4.72 -1.48
C ILE A 27 -8.20 -3.97 -0.97
N THR A 28 -7.02 -4.43 -1.37
CA THR A 28 -5.73 -3.80 -1.07
C THR A 28 -5.24 -3.16 -2.35
N LEU A 29 -5.08 -1.84 -2.34
CA LEU A 29 -4.63 -1.08 -3.51
C LEU A 29 -3.11 -0.92 -3.52
N GLU A 30 -2.50 -0.90 -2.34
CA GLU A 30 -1.06 -0.74 -2.13
C GLU A 30 -0.60 -1.54 -0.91
N TRP A 31 0.55 -2.22 -1.02
CA TRP A 31 1.17 -2.93 0.09
C TRP A 31 2.69 -2.82 0.03
N GLN A 32 3.24 -2.01 0.92
CA GLN A 32 4.67 -1.77 1.09
C GLN A 32 5.11 -2.27 2.48
N PRO A 33 5.52 -3.55 2.62
CA PRO A 33 5.82 -4.15 3.92
C PRO A 33 7.13 -3.65 4.54
N THR A 34 8.04 -3.16 3.70
CA THR A 34 9.37 -2.73 4.11
C THR A 34 9.57 -1.27 3.79
N LEU A 35 9.70 -0.46 4.83
CA LEU A 35 9.96 0.97 4.73
C LEU A 35 10.95 1.35 5.83
N LEU A 36 12.16 1.72 5.43
CA LEU A 36 13.22 2.13 6.35
C LEU A 36 13.27 3.66 6.39
N LEU A 37 13.08 4.21 7.59
CA LEU A 37 13.07 5.65 7.83
C LEU A 37 14.32 6.03 8.61
N ASN A 38 15.17 6.84 8.00
CA ASN A 38 16.42 7.31 8.58
C ASN A 38 16.43 8.83 8.85
N ASN A 39 15.36 9.54 8.49
CA ASN A 39 15.27 11.00 8.58
C ASN A 39 14.36 11.44 9.74
N VAL A 40 14.61 12.65 10.26
CA VAL A 40 13.71 13.32 11.20
C VAL A 40 12.51 13.86 10.43
N ASN A 41 11.29 13.44 10.78
CA ASN A 41 10.02 13.80 10.13
C ASN A 41 9.96 13.54 8.60
N PRO A 42 10.12 12.28 8.16
CA PRO A 42 10.04 11.94 6.75
C PRO A 42 8.62 12.14 6.21
N SER A 43 8.51 12.71 5.02
CA SER A 43 7.27 12.71 4.23
C SER A 43 7.39 11.68 3.11
N ILE A 44 6.43 10.77 3.03
CA ILE A 44 6.50 9.60 2.15
C ILE A 44 5.30 9.64 1.21
N PRO A 45 5.51 9.93 -0.08
CA PRO A 45 4.42 9.92 -1.04
C PRO A 45 3.96 8.49 -1.30
N ILE A 46 2.68 8.21 -1.05
CA ILE A 46 2.05 6.93 -1.39
C ILE A 46 1.29 7.12 -2.70
N ARG A 47 1.58 6.30 -3.71
CA ARG A 47 0.93 6.35 -5.03
C ARG A 47 0.48 4.95 -5.41
N PHE A 48 -0.76 4.83 -5.86
CA PHE A 48 -1.35 3.57 -6.28
C PHE A 48 -2.42 3.81 -7.33
N PHE A 49 -2.74 2.78 -8.11
CA PHE A 49 -3.90 2.81 -8.98
C PHE A 49 -5.16 2.45 -8.19
N ASN A 50 -6.20 3.28 -8.34
CA ASN A 50 -7.50 3.04 -7.72
C ASN A 50 -8.23 1.85 -8.38
N ASN A 51 -9.35 1.43 -7.78
CA ASN A 51 -10.25 0.42 -8.33
C ASN A 51 -11.62 1.03 -8.70
N ASP A 52 -12.52 0.22 -9.23
CA ASP A 52 -13.81 0.67 -9.78
C ASP A 52 -14.89 0.98 -8.73
N ARG A 53 -14.67 0.60 -7.46
CA ARG A 53 -15.71 0.59 -6.42
C ARG A 53 -15.40 1.43 -5.18
N THR A 54 -14.18 1.94 -5.06
CA THR A 54 -13.73 2.61 -3.84
C THR A 54 -14.40 3.97 -3.67
N LYS A 55 -15.00 4.17 -2.50
CA LYS A 55 -15.61 5.45 -2.08
C LYS A 55 -14.81 6.19 -1.02
N ARG A 56 -13.93 5.48 -0.32
CA ARG A 56 -13.09 5.96 0.80
C ARG A 56 -11.86 5.07 0.90
N PHE A 57 -10.72 5.64 1.29
CA PHE A 57 -9.49 4.90 1.48
C PHE A 57 -9.22 4.63 2.96
N ARG A 58 -8.69 3.45 3.28
CA ARG A 58 -8.21 3.10 4.62
C ARG A 58 -6.69 2.97 4.55
N LEU A 59 -5.99 3.88 5.22
CA LEU A 59 -4.54 3.85 5.37
C LEU A 59 -4.21 3.20 6.73
N ILE A 60 -3.42 2.13 6.70
CA ILE A 60 -2.89 1.48 7.91
C ILE A 60 -1.37 1.52 7.83
N VAL A 61 -0.74 2.13 8.82
CA VAL A 61 0.71 2.18 8.98
C VAL A 61 1.08 1.43 10.26
N GLN A 62 1.95 0.45 10.13
CA GLN A 62 2.48 -0.34 11.23
C GLN A 62 4.00 -0.32 11.18
N GLY A 63 4.64 -0.31 12.34
CA GLY A 63 6.10 -0.35 12.40
C GLY A 63 6.64 -0.45 13.81
N ILE A 64 7.96 -0.40 13.91
CA ILE A 64 8.70 -0.41 15.16
C ILE A 64 9.82 0.64 15.08
N THR A 65 10.01 1.40 16.15
CA THR A 65 11.13 2.35 16.24
C THR A 65 12.44 1.64 16.60
N ALA A 66 13.57 2.32 16.42
CA ALA A 66 14.88 1.83 16.86
C ALA A 66 14.94 1.48 18.36
N ASN A 67 14.09 2.12 19.18
CA ASN A 67 14.00 1.88 20.62
C ASN A 67 12.99 0.77 20.99
N GLY A 68 12.47 0.03 19.99
CA GLY A 68 11.54 -1.07 20.21
C GLY A 68 10.08 -0.65 20.44
N LYS A 69 9.71 0.62 20.22
CA LYS A 69 8.33 1.08 20.39
C LYS A 69 7.51 0.74 19.15
N LEU A 70 6.34 0.12 19.35
CA LEU A 70 5.40 -0.15 18.27
C LEU A 70 4.70 1.14 17.79
N ILE A 71 4.52 1.24 16.48
CA ILE A 71 3.77 2.28 15.80
C ILE A 71 2.56 1.61 15.15
N TYR A 72 1.38 2.16 15.40
CA TYR A 72 0.17 1.85 14.66
C TYR A 72 -0.57 3.16 14.42
N LYS A 73 -0.91 3.41 13.15
CA LYS A 73 -1.78 4.50 12.75
C LYS A 73 -2.78 3.96 11.73
N GLU A 74 -4.04 4.27 11.96
CA GLU A 74 -5.11 3.99 11.01
C GLU A 74 -5.87 5.28 10.71
N GLU A 75 -6.15 5.52 9.43
CA GLU A 75 -6.82 6.72 8.97
C GLU A 75 -7.77 6.38 7.81
N ILE A 76 -8.98 6.96 7.84
CA ILE A 76 -9.94 6.86 6.75
C ILE A 76 -9.94 8.18 6.00
N ILE A 77 -9.56 8.15 4.73
CA ILE A 77 -9.54 9.31 3.84
C ILE A 77 -10.82 9.26 3.00
N GLN A 78 -11.56 10.37 2.95
CA GLN A 78 -12.80 10.50 2.19
C GLN A 78 -12.55 11.10 0.80
#